data_AF-A0A914WF37-F1
#
_entry.id   AF-A0A914WF37-F1
#
_cell.length_a   1.000
_cell.length_b   1.000
_cell.length_c   1.000
_cell.angle_alpha   90.00
_cell.angle_beta   90.00
_cell.angle_gamma   90.00
#
_symmetry.space_group_name_H-M   'P 1'
#
loop_
_entity.id
_entity.type
_entity.pdbx_description
1 polymer ?
#
loop_
_entity_poly.entity_id
_entity_poly.type
_entity_poly.pdbx_seq_one_letter_code
_entity_poly.pdbx_strand_id
1 'polypeptide(L)'
;MIQKNPEIKVDCARNEDLCQLRALELMEAVIDRCAERGILVVLSCTQLAAGSDYSKPNGLWYDDGIPTYKEEKVLEAWDVLMDRVKTKWNLFALDVLDQPRHVASWGANNLKIDFNQYTERFVTHISSKHAEFKGFFFVEGVDKNGAFQGEDLMGLIRLSLAPGVENIKTGLLMKHGIMRLSVGYKQNA
;
A
#
# COMPACT_ATOMS: atom_id res chain seq x y z
N MET A 1 -8.43 1.07 12.86
CA MET A 1 -7.49 0.08 13.43
C MET A 1 -8.11 -1.29 13.30
N ILE A 2 -7.34 -2.32 12.93
CA ILE A 2 -7.83 -3.69 12.81
C ILE A 2 -8.65 -4.01 14.06
N GLN A 3 -9.99 -4.01 13.92
CA GLN A 3 -10.86 -4.60 14.92
C GLN A 3 -10.25 -5.97 15.21
N LYS A 4 -10.14 -6.40 16.47
CA LYS A 4 -9.48 -7.66 16.84
C LYS A 4 -9.93 -8.80 15.92
N ASN A 5 -9.18 -9.05 14.85
CA ASN A 5 -9.49 -9.91 13.71
C ASN A 5 -11.01 -10.13 13.53
N PRO A 6 -11.79 -9.26 12.87
CA PRO A 6 -13.24 -9.29 12.97
C PRO A 6 -13.85 -10.57 12.37
N GLU A 7 -15.03 -10.93 12.86
CA GLU A 7 -15.85 -11.94 12.20
C GLU A 7 -16.38 -11.41 10.89
N ILE A 8 -16.45 -12.30 9.90
CA ILE A 8 -16.94 -12.01 8.57
C ILE A 8 -18.00 -13.04 8.22
N LYS A 9 -18.98 -12.64 7.41
CA LYS A 9 -20.02 -13.54 6.93
C LYS A 9 -19.57 -14.17 5.62
N VAL A 10 -19.41 -15.49 5.64
CA VAL A 10 -19.09 -16.31 4.46
C VAL A 10 -20.29 -17.20 4.15
N ASP A 11 -20.57 -17.41 2.86
CA ASP A 11 -21.56 -18.42 2.44
C ASP A 11 -20.98 -19.83 2.64
N CYS A 12 -21.39 -20.45 3.74
CA CYS A 12 -20.89 -21.75 4.17
C CYS A 12 -21.33 -22.93 3.33
N ALA A 13 -22.43 -22.82 2.59
CA ALA A 13 -22.84 -23.88 1.68
C ALA A 13 -21.86 -24.05 0.50
N ARG A 14 -21.06 -23.01 0.22
CA ARG A 14 -20.10 -22.98 -0.89
C ARG A 14 -18.64 -22.96 -0.44
N ASN A 15 -18.36 -22.62 0.81
CA ASN A 15 -17.02 -22.38 1.33
C ASN A 15 -16.86 -22.93 2.75
N GLU A 16 -17.14 -24.22 2.92
CA GLU A 16 -17.17 -24.88 4.24
C GLU A 16 -15.86 -24.68 5.02
N ASP A 17 -14.72 -24.75 4.33
CA ASP A 17 -13.38 -24.58 4.92
C ASP A 17 -13.08 -23.14 5.38
N LEU A 18 -13.85 -22.15 4.93
CA LEU A 18 -13.65 -20.73 5.25
C LEU A 18 -14.59 -20.23 6.35
N CYS A 19 -15.61 -21.00 6.75
CA CYS A 19 -16.69 -20.58 7.65
C CYS A 19 -16.26 -20.20 9.05
N GLN A 20 -15.18 -20.81 9.55
CA GLN A 20 -14.68 -20.57 10.91
C GLN A 20 -13.55 -19.56 10.92
N LEU A 21 -13.12 -19.06 9.75
CA LEU A 21 -12.02 -18.12 9.64
C LEU A 21 -12.50 -16.71 9.88
N ARG A 22 -11.74 -15.97 10.69
CA ARG A 22 -11.91 -14.53 10.89
C ARG A 22 -11.14 -13.78 9.80
N ALA A 23 -11.39 -12.48 9.63
CA ALA A 23 -10.93 -11.72 8.46
C ALA A 23 -9.43 -11.88 8.09
N LEU A 24 -8.53 -11.86 9.08
CA LEU A 24 -7.09 -12.01 8.84
C LEU A 24 -6.73 -13.44 8.43
N GLU A 25 -7.37 -14.44 9.03
CA GLU A 25 -7.16 -15.85 8.70
C GLU A 25 -7.71 -16.16 7.31
N LEU A 26 -8.86 -15.57 6.95
CA LEU A 26 -9.39 -15.66 5.60
C LEU A 26 -8.41 -15.03 4.60
N MET A 27 -7.85 -13.85 4.91
CA MET A 27 -6.88 -13.20 4.03
C MET A 27 -5.64 -14.09 3.82
N GLU A 28 -5.09 -14.69 4.88
CA GLU A 28 -3.98 -15.64 4.78
C GLU A 28 -4.34 -16.85 3.92
N ALA A 29 -5.53 -17.43 4.13
CA ALA A 29 -6.02 -18.56 3.34
C ALA A 29 -6.13 -18.19 1.86
N VAL A 30 -6.66 -17.00 1.53
CA VAL A 30 -6.73 -16.52 0.14
C VAL A 30 -5.34 -16.39 -0.48
N ILE A 31 -4.36 -15.83 0.25
CA ILE A 31 -2.98 -15.73 -0.24
C ILE A 31 -2.38 -17.12 -0.48
N ASP A 32 -2.62 -18.08 0.40
CA ASP A 32 -2.13 -19.46 0.22
C ASP A 32 -2.78 -20.15 -0.98
N ARG A 33 -4.10 -19.98 -1.18
CA ARG A 33 -4.79 -20.49 -2.37
C ARG A 33 -4.28 -19.84 -3.66
N CYS A 34 -3.91 -18.57 -3.62
CA CYS A 34 -3.21 -17.91 -4.74
C CYS A 34 -1.84 -18.52 -4.98
N ALA A 35 -1.09 -18.83 -3.93
CA ALA A 35 0.23 -19.45 -4.01
C ALA A 35 0.18 -20.83 -4.67
N GLU A 36 -0.79 -21.68 -4.30
CA GLU A 36 -1.05 -22.99 -4.93
C GLU A 36 -1.24 -22.90 -6.44
N ARG A 37 -1.69 -21.74 -6.94
CA ARG A 37 -2.03 -21.48 -8.35
C ARG A 37 -1.00 -20.62 -9.06
N GLY A 38 0.11 -20.28 -8.41
CA GLY A 38 1.14 -19.41 -8.98
C GLY A 38 0.70 -17.95 -9.17
N ILE A 39 -0.29 -17.49 -8.40
CA ILE A 39 -0.84 -16.13 -8.48
C ILE A 39 -0.14 -15.24 -7.46
N LEU A 40 0.43 -14.14 -7.97
CA LEU A 40 1.01 -13.08 -7.17
C LEU A 40 -0.06 -12.20 -6.52
N VAL A 41 0.18 -11.78 -5.30
CA VAL A 41 -0.72 -10.94 -4.49
C VAL A 41 -0.07 -9.60 -4.19
N VAL A 42 -0.85 -8.53 -4.34
CA VAL A 42 -0.53 -7.21 -3.83
C VAL A 42 -1.52 -6.89 -2.71
N LEU A 43 -1.02 -6.52 -1.53
CA LEU A 43 -1.87 -6.01 -0.45
C LEU A 43 -1.95 -4.50 -0.55
N SER A 44 -3.16 -3.95 -0.55
CA SER A 44 -3.42 -2.52 -0.69
C SER A 44 -4.25 -1.98 0.49
N CYS A 45 -3.87 -0.82 1.01
CA CYS A 45 -4.66 -0.07 1.99
C CYS A 45 -5.67 0.82 1.27
N THR A 46 -6.82 0.26 0.92
CA THR A 46 -7.90 0.98 0.23
C THR A 46 -8.67 1.90 1.16
N GLN A 47 -8.77 1.60 2.45
CA GLN A 47 -9.64 2.32 3.39
C GLN A 47 -9.12 2.21 4.83
N LEU A 48 -9.27 3.27 5.64
CA LEU A 48 -8.91 3.24 7.07
C LEU A 48 -9.99 2.59 7.94
N ALA A 49 -11.25 2.65 7.49
CA ALA A 49 -12.43 2.16 8.17
C ALA A 49 -13.28 1.31 7.22
N ALA A 50 -13.78 0.18 7.70
CA ALA A 50 -14.69 -0.67 6.92
C ALA A 50 -16.09 -0.07 6.87
N GLY A 51 -16.76 -0.18 5.72
CA GLY A 51 -18.21 0.08 5.59
C GLY A 51 -18.62 1.55 5.55
N SER A 52 -17.68 2.48 5.36
CA SER A 52 -18.03 3.87 5.04
C SER A 52 -17.52 4.25 3.66
N ASP A 53 -18.39 4.86 2.86
CA ASP A 53 -18.04 5.47 1.56
C ASP A 53 -17.01 6.63 1.69
N TYR A 54 -16.65 6.98 2.93
CA TYR A 54 -15.86 8.16 3.30
C TYR A 54 -14.64 7.86 4.15
N SER A 55 -14.14 6.61 4.21
CA SER A 55 -13.06 6.23 5.13
C SER A 55 -11.67 6.84 4.85
N LYS A 56 -11.54 7.68 3.81
CA LYS A 56 -10.43 8.62 3.59
C LYS A 56 -11.01 9.97 3.12
N PRO A 57 -11.70 10.74 3.99
CA PRO A 57 -12.43 11.93 3.55
C PRO A 57 -11.48 12.98 2.96
N ASN A 58 -10.25 13.02 3.48
CA ASN A 58 -9.19 13.93 3.06
C ASN A 58 -8.19 13.29 2.10
N GLY A 59 -8.38 12.03 1.69
CA GLY A 59 -7.46 11.32 0.79
C GLY A 59 -6.08 11.02 1.39
N LEU A 60 -5.97 11.03 2.73
CA LEU A 60 -4.74 10.79 3.47
C LEU A 60 -4.70 9.36 4.04
N TRP A 61 -3.50 8.93 4.44
CA TRP A 61 -3.22 7.65 5.11
C TRP A 61 -3.57 7.65 6.61
N TYR A 62 -4.16 8.73 7.12
CA TYR A 62 -4.51 8.89 8.53
C TYR A 62 -5.68 9.87 8.71
N ASP A 63 -6.21 9.93 9.92
CA ASP A 63 -7.16 10.93 10.39
C ASP A 63 -6.82 11.35 11.83
N ASP A 64 -6.31 12.58 12.01
CA ASP A 64 -5.96 13.15 13.32
C ASP A 64 -7.19 13.33 14.24
N GLY A 65 -8.39 13.47 13.66
CA GLY A 65 -9.64 13.62 14.39
C GLY A 65 -10.13 12.32 15.02
N ILE A 66 -9.59 11.16 14.60
CA ILE A 66 -10.01 9.85 15.06
C ILE A 66 -8.80 9.10 15.65
N PRO A 67 -8.74 8.90 16.99
CA PRO A 67 -7.57 8.30 17.65
C PRO A 67 -7.13 6.94 17.10
N THR A 68 -8.05 6.16 16.53
CA THR A 68 -7.77 4.83 15.96
C THR A 68 -7.24 4.86 14.51
N TYR A 69 -7.13 6.04 13.91
CA TYR A 69 -6.69 6.23 12.53
C TYR A 69 -5.51 7.20 12.41
N LYS A 70 -4.77 7.45 13.51
CA LYS A 70 -3.49 8.14 13.43
C LYS A 70 -2.47 7.33 12.62
N GLU A 71 -1.48 8.00 12.03
CA GLU A 71 -0.45 7.36 11.20
C GLU A 71 0.23 6.18 11.92
N GLU A 72 0.57 6.35 13.20
CA GLU A 72 1.21 5.28 13.98
C GLU A 72 0.30 4.06 14.10
N LYS A 73 -1.01 4.27 14.22
CA LYS A 73 -2.00 3.19 14.29
C LYS A 73 -2.22 2.49 12.96
N VAL A 74 -1.98 3.17 11.86
CA VAL A 74 -1.98 2.57 10.52
C VAL A 74 -0.72 1.74 10.32
N LEU A 75 0.45 2.24 10.75
CA LEU A 75 1.69 1.46 10.73
C LEU A 75 1.63 0.23 11.65
N GLU A 76 1.05 0.34 12.85
CA GLU A 76 0.78 -0.80 13.74
C GLU A 76 -0.15 -1.83 13.08
N ALA A 77 -1.16 -1.38 12.31
CA ALA A 77 -2.03 -2.29 11.59
C ALA A 77 -1.28 -3.04 10.48
N TRP A 78 -0.39 -2.36 9.77
CA TRP A 78 0.50 -3.03 8.81
C TRP A 78 1.45 -4.02 9.49
N ASP A 79 1.97 -3.73 10.69
CA ASP A 79 2.78 -4.68 11.45
C ASP A 79 2.01 -5.99 11.70
N VAL A 80 0.75 -5.89 12.14
CA VAL A 80 -0.12 -7.05 12.36
C VAL A 80 -0.35 -7.85 11.08
N LEU A 81 -0.48 -7.21 9.91
CA LEU A 81 -0.61 -7.92 8.64
C LEU A 81 0.70 -8.61 8.27
N MET A 82 1.82 -7.88 8.32
CA MET A 82 3.13 -8.37 7.90
C MET A 82 3.60 -9.54 8.75
N ASP A 83 3.36 -9.54 10.05
CA ASP A 83 3.69 -10.67 10.94
C ASP A 83 3.05 -12.00 10.47
N ARG A 84 1.96 -11.93 9.69
CA ARG A 84 1.22 -13.10 9.20
C ARG A 84 1.62 -13.52 7.80
N VAL A 85 2.01 -12.57 6.95
CA VAL A 85 2.15 -12.82 5.51
C VAL A 85 3.55 -12.55 4.94
N LYS A 86 4.47 -11.94 5.70
CA LYS A 86 5.77 -11.47 5.18
C LYS A 86 6.64 -12.54 4.54
N THR A 87 6.47 -13.80 4.91
CA THR A 87 7.24 -14.94 4.37
C THR A 87 6.55 -15.66 3.20
N LYS A 88 5.30 -15.28 2.84
CA LYS A 88 4.58 -15.91 1.74
C LYS A 88 5.22 -15.49 0.41
N TRP A 89 5.71 -16.47 -0.35
CA TRP A 89 6.51 -16.21 -1.56
C TRP A 89 5.76 -15.41 -2.63
N ASN A 90 4.44 -15.55 -2.68
CA ASN A 90 3.58 -14.90 -3.64
C ASN A 90 3.07 -13.53 -3.18
N LEU A 91 3.42 -13.06 -1.97
CA LEU A 91 3.21 -11.68 -1.57
C LEU A 91 4.22 -10.81 -2.31
N PHE A 92 3.80 -10.33 -3.48
CA PHE A 92 4.66 -9.68 -4.46
C PHE A 92 4.93 -8.22 -4.12
N ALA A 93 3.93 -7.49 -3.62
CA ALA A 93 4.08 -6.10 -3.28
C ALA A 93 3.10 -5.63 -2.20
N LEU A 94 3.45 -4.52 -1.56
CA LEU A 94 2.54 -3.70 -0.75
C LEU A 94 2.26 -2.41 -1.51
N ASP A 95 0.99 -2.15 -1.78
CA ASP A 95 0.53 -0.85 -2.23
C ASP A 95 0.29 0.05 -1.02
N VAL A 96 1.13 1.08 -0.91
CA VAL A 96 1.30 1.92 0.28
C VAL A 96 -0.01 2.59 0.68
N LEU A 97 -0.72 3.16 -0.29
CA LEU A 97 -2.02 3.77 -0.10
C LEU A 97 -2.69 3.89 -1.47
N ASP A 98 -3.86 3.30 -1.60
CA ASP A 98 -4.68 3.46 -2.80
C ASP A 98 -5.26 4.89 -2.86
N GLN A 99 -5.11 5.52 -4.01
CA GLN A 99 -5.68 6.80 -4.41
C GLN A 99 -5.48 7.95 -3.40
N PRO A 100 -4.24 8.34 -3.07
CA PRO A 100 -3.97 9.59 -2.38
C PRO A 100 -4.58 10.76 -3.16
N ARG A 101 -5.36 11.61 -2.47
CA ARG A 101 -6.19 12.62 -3.14
C ARG A 101 -6.55 13.80 -2.24
N HIS A 102 -7.35 14.72 -2.77
CA HIS A 102 -7.87 15.91 -2.11
C HIS A 102 -6.75 16.81 -1.56
N VAL A 103 -6.47 16.72 -0.26
CA VAL A 103 -5.43 17.53 0.38
C VAL A 103 -4.05 16.87 0.31
N ALA A 104 -3.97 15.58 -0.05
CA ALA A 104 -2.70 14.92 -0.30
C ALA A 104 -1.88 15.68 -1.35
N SER A 105 -0.61 15.89 -1.06
CA SER A 105 0.34 16.61 -1.89
C SER A 105 1.57 15.76 -2.15
N TRP A 106 2.43 16.28 -3.03
CA TRP A 106 3.73 15.69 -3.32
C TRP A 106 4.77 16.81 -3.39
N GLY A 107 5.78 16.76 -2.53
CA GLY A 107 6.87 17.73 -2.53
C GLY A 107 6.48 19.15 -2.07
N ALA A 108 5.41 19.31 -1.29
CA ALA A 108 5.02 20.58 -0.68
C ALA A 108 5.82 20.92 0.58
N ASN A 109 6.71 20.02 1.02
CA ASN A 109 7.46 20.08 2.27
C ASN A 109 6.56 20.18 3.52
N ASN A 110 5.43 19.46 3.50
CA ASN A 110 4.48 19.40 4.60
C ASN A 110 4.23 17.94 4.99
N LEU A 111 4.85 17.50 6.08
CA LEU A 111 4.80 16.12 6.58
C LEU A 111 3.38 15.57 6.79
N LYS A 112 2.39 16.45 6.99
CA LYS A 112 0.98 16.09 7.21
C LYS A 112 0.25 15.69 5.94
N ILE A 113 0.70 16.14 4.77
CA ILE A 113 -0.04 15.93 3.52
C ILE A 113 0.83 15.42 2.38
N ASP A 114 2.15 15.49 2.52
CA ASP A 114 3.09 14.98 1.51
C ASP A 114 3.16 13.46 1.51
N PHE A 115 2.53 12.87 0.49
CA PHE A 115 2.49 11.43 0.32
C PHE A 115 3.88 10.83 0.05
N ASN A 116 4.77 11.57 -0.60
CA ASN A 116 6.16 11.14 -0.80
C ASN A 116 6.91 10.96 0.53
N GLN A 117 6.72 11.90 1.47
CA GLN A 117 7.38 11.82 2.77
C GLN A 117 6.76 10.71 3.63
N TYR A 118 5.44 10.49 3.54
CA TYR A 118 4.82 9.34 4.19
C TYR A 118 5.30 8.01 3.61
N THR A 119 5.42 7.91 2.29
CA THR A 119 5.92 6.73 1.62
C THR A 119 7.31 6.34 2.12
N GLU A 120 8.22 7.32 2.26
CA GLU A 120 9.55 7.08 2.83
C GLU A 120 9.46 6.52 4.26
N ARG A 121 8.64 7.13 5.13
CA ARG A 121 8.42 6.63 6.50
C ARG A 121 7.84 5.22 6.52
N PHE A 122 6.85 4.96 5.68
CA PHE A 122 6.19 3.66 5.55
C PHE A 122 7.19 2.58 5.13
N VAL A 123 7.94 2.83 4.04
CA VAL A 123 8.91 1.87 3.51
C VAL A 123 10.03 1.62 4.52
N THR A 124 10.55 2.65 5.17
CA THR A 124 11.55 2.50 6.24
C THR A 124 11.01 1.69 7.41
N HIS A 125 9.77 1.94 7.84
CA HIS A 125 9.13 1.19 8.93
C HIS A 125 9.00 -0.29 8.57
N ILE A 126 8.44 -0.63 7.41
CA ILE A 126 8.25 -2.03 7.00
C ILE A 126 9.60 -2.72 6.79
N SER A 127 10.54 -2.09 6.08
CA SER A 127 11.84 -2.69 5.77
C SER A 127 12.69 -2.93 7.02
N SER A 128 12.56 -2.08 8.05
CA SER A 128 13.30 -2.23 9.31
C SER A 128 12.69 -3.28 10.24
N LYS A 129 11.35 -3.37 10.31
CA LYS A 129 10.67 -4.31 11.22
C LYS A 129 10.40 -5.68 10.61
N HIS A 130 10.24 -5.76 9.29
CA HIS A 130 9.84 -6.97 8.56
C HIS A 130 10.85 -7.30 7.46
N ALA A 131 12.12 -7.42 7.84
CA ALA A 131 13.23 -7.65 6.90
C ALA A 131 13.10 -8.95 6.08
N GLU A 132 12.25 -9.88 6.50
CA GLU A 132 11.92 -11.10 5.76
C GLU A 132 11.05 -10.83 4.51
N PHE A 133 10.31 -9.73 4.49
CA PHE A 133 9.54 -9.33 3.31
C PHE A 133 10.49 -8.97 2.16
N LYS A 134 10.34 -9.65 1.02
CA LYS A 134 11.18 -9.47 -0.18
C LYS A 134 10.44 -8.89 -1.39
N GLY A 135 9.19 -8.44 -1.20
CA GLY A 135 8.39 -7.85 -2.26
C GLY A 135 8.72 -6.39 -2.55
N PHE A 136 7.91 -5.78 -3.40
CA PHE A 136 8.01 -4.38 -3.79
C PHE A 136 7.09 -3.48 -2.97
N PHE A 137 7.39 -2.18 -3.00
CA PHE A 137 6.47 -1.14 -2.54
C PHE A 137 5.91 -0.42 -3.76
N PHE A 138 4.60 -0.50 -3.94
CA PHE A 138 3.89 0.24 -4.96
C PHE A 138 3.47 1.57 -4.38
N VAL A 139 3.85 2.63 -5.08
CA VAL A 139 3.64 4.02 -4.65
C VAL A 139 2.85 4.69 -5.76
N GLU A 140 1.60 5.00 -5.47
CA GLU A 140 0.73 5.77 -6.36
C GLU A 140 1.12 7.25 -6.41
N GLY A 141 0.46 8.00 -7.29
CA GLY A 141 0.52 9.45 -7.38
C GLY A 141 -0.50 10.14 -6.48
N VAL A 142 -0.71 11.43 -6.73
CA VAL A 142 -1.78 12.25 -6.10
C VAL A 142 -2.79 12.70 -7.16
N ASP A 143 -3.85 13.41 -6.77
CA ASP A 143 -4.88 13.95 -7.69
C ASP A 143 -4.59 15.40 -8.13
N LYS A 144 -3.35 15.69 -8.51
CA LYS A 144 -2.91 17.04 -8.89
C LYS A 144 -2.80 17.18 -10.41
N ASN A 145 -2.70 18.42 -10.88
CA ASN A 145 -2.48 18.74 -12.29
C ASN A 145 -3.54 18.19 -13.27
N GLY A 146 -4.79 18.00 -12.81
CA GLY A 146 -5.88 17.46 -13.61
C GLY A 146 -5.83 15.94 -13.81
N ALA A 147 -4.96 15.22 -13.09
CA ALA A 147 -4.91 13.77 -13.07
C ALA A 147 -6.08 13.16 -12.27
N PHE A 148 -6.41 11.90 -12.55
CA PHE A 148 -7.28 11.12 -11.67
C PHE A 148 -6.57 10.80 -10.34
N GLN A 149 -7.35 10.38 -9.36
CA GLN A 149 -6.87 10.08 -8.02
C GLN A 149 -5.82 8.97 -8.07
N GLY A 150 -4.65 9.20 -7.47
CA GLY A 150 -3.54 8.24 -7.51
C GLY A 150 -2.69 8.27 -8.79
N GLU A 151 -2.97 9.15 -9.76
CA GLU A 151 -2.29 9.09 -11.07
C GLU A 151 -1.22 10.16 -11.32
N ASP A 152 -1.19 11.27 -10.57
CA ASP A 152 -0.17 12.30 -10.76
C ASP A 152 1.18 11.87 -10.17
N LEU A 153 2.04 11.35 -11.04
CA LEU A 153 3.41 10.93 -10.76
C LEU A 153 4.43 12.03 -11.06
N MET A 154 4.03 13.26 -11.42
CA MET A 154 4.99 14.32 -11.82
C MET A 154 5.94 14.71 -10.69
N GLY A 155 5.53 14.52 -9.44
CA GLY A 155 6.39 14.72 -8.27
C GLY A 155 7.52 13.70 -8.14
N LEU A 156 7.43 12.52 -8.77
CA LEU A 156 8.43 11.46 -8.67
C LEU A 156 9.75 11.78 -9.36
N ILE A 157 9.77 12.75 -10.28
CA ILE A 157 11.00 13.24 -10.93
C ILE A 157 11.99 13.79 -9.88
N ARG A 158 11.54 14.08 -8.64
CA ARG A 158 12.35 14.63 -7.54
C ARG A 158 12.59 13.69 -6.36
N LEU A 159 12.24 12.41 -6.45
CA LEU A 159 12.45 11.47 -5.35
C LEU A 159 13.94 11.10 -5.23
N SER A 160 14.69 11.81 -4.38
CA SER A 160 15.99 11.36 -3.91
C SER A 160 15.78 10.58 -2.62
N LEU A 161 15.81 9.25 -2.70
CA LEU A 161 15.72 8.41 -1.51
C LEU A 161 16.86 8.70 -0.54
N ALA A 162 16.57 8.70 0.76
CA ALA A 162 17.59 8.75 1.79
C ALA A 162 18.58 7.57 1.62
N PRO A 163 19.88 7.75 1.97
CA PRO A 163 20.86 6.67 1.92
C PRO A 163 20.37 5.44 2.72
N GLY A 164 20.35 4.27 2.09
CA GLY A 164 19.94 2.99 2.72
C GLY A 164 18.60 2.41 2.28
N VAL A 165 17.86 3.06 1.36
CA VAL A 165 16.61 2.53 0.78
C VAL A 165 16.86 2.05 -0.65
N GLU A 166 17.26 0.78 -0.81
CA GLU A 166 17.71 0.25 -2.11
C GLU A 166 16.59 -0.33 -3.01
N ASN A 167 15.30 -0.29 -2.62
CA ASN A 167 14.25 -1.08 -3.30
C ASN A 167 12.89 -0.39 -3.55
N ILE A 168 12.81 0.93 -3.68
CA ILE A 168 11.56 1.58 -4.12
C ILE A 168 11.53 1.68 -5.65
N LYS A 169 10.65 0.91 -6.30
CA LYS A 169 10.32 1.04 -7.73
C LYS A 169 8.93 1.62 -7.86
N THR A 170 8.82 2.82 -8.42
CA THR A 170 7.56 3.52 -8.65
C THR A 170 7.03 3.27 -10.08
N GLY A 171 5.73 2.94 -10.18
CA GLY A 171 4.91 2.96 -11.40
C GLY A 171 4.84 1.67 -12.25
N LEU A 172 3.61 1.16 -12.48
CA LEU A 172 3.31 0.12 -13.48
C LEU A 172 2.01 0.46 -14.24
N LEU A 173 2.10 0.78 -15.53
CA LEU A 173 0.96 0.77 -16.45
C LEU A 173 1.16 -0.36 -17.49
N MET A 174 0.28 -1.35 -17.50
CA MET A 174 0.46 -2.59 -18.26
C MET A 174 -0.12 -2.52 -19.68
N LYS A 175 0.73 -2.65 -20.70
CA LYS A 175 0.32 -3.18 -22.02
C LYS A 175 1.45 -3.97 -22.68
N HIS A 176 1.21 -5.27 -22.86
CA HIS A 176 1.91 -6.20 -23.77
C HIS A 176 3.42 -6.44 -23.59
N GLY A 177 3.83 -6.96 -22.41
CA GLY A 177 4.91 -7.98 -22.36
C GLY A 177 6.35 -7.56 -22.72
N ILE A 178 6.70 -6.27 -22.76
CA ILE A 178 8.09 -5.82 -22.92
C ILE A 178 8.43 -4.82 -21.81
N MET A 179 9.42 -5.16 -20.98
CA MET A 179 9.95 -4.30 -19.92
C MET A 179 10.86 -3.24 -20.55
N ARG A 180 10.36 -2.01 -20.73
CA ARG A 180 11.16 -0.86 -21.16
C ARG A 180 11.04 0.31 -20.18
N LEU A 181 12.15 0.54 -19.49
CA LEU A 181 12.52 1.73 -18.72
C LEU A 181 12.86 2.89 -19.69
N SER A 182 12.39 4.13 -19.47
CA SER A 182 12.94 5.34 -20.13
C SER A 182 12.33 6.63 -19.54
N VAL A 183 12.97 7.80 -19.46
CA VAL A 183 14.05 8.39 -20.29
C VAL A 183 14.90 9.35 -19.43
N GLY A 184 16.24 9.31 -19.57
CA GLY A 184 17.12 10.38 -19.12
C GLY A 184 17.20 11.52 -20.14
N TYR A 185 17.28 12.77 -19.68
CA TYR A 185 17.66 13.90 -20.54
C TYR A 185 19.14 14.23 -20.31
N LYS A 186 19.98 13.99 -21.32
CA LYS A 186 21.29 14.63 -21.43
C LYS A 186 21.05 16.02 -22.01
N GLN A 187 21.30 17.07 -21.24
CA GLN A 187 21.59 18.39 -21.82
C GLN A 187 23.11 18.48 -21.91
N ASN A 188 23.65 18.34 -23.12
CA ASN A 188 25.04 18.70 -23.39
C ASN A 188 25.15 20.22 -23.39
N ALA A 189 26.09 20.76 -22.62
CA ALA A 189 26.89 21.90 -23.01
C ALA A 189 28.35 21.42 -23.02
#